data_AF-A0A9D9L115-F1
#
_entry.id   AF-A0A9D9L115-F1
#
_cell.length_a   1.000
_cell.length_b   1.000
_cell.length_c   1.000
_cell.angle_alpha   90.00
_cell.angle_beta   90.00
_cell.angle_gamma   90.00
#
_symmetry.space_group_name_H-M   'P 1'
#
loop_
_entity.id
_entity.type
_entity.pdbx_description
1 polymer ?
#
loop_
_entity_poly.entity_id
_entity_poly.type
_entity_poly.pdbx_seq_one_letter_code
_entity_poly.pdbx_strand_id
1 'polypeptide(L)' 'MLKISELAMPRSRKVTTVCNGKREVWTDYEEAKAYFLKLMMSTDGEEHERAECVYIQLLHGLAECSDE' A
#
# COMPACT_ATOMS: atom_id res chain seq x y z
N MET A 1 -10.38 -23.14 -15.97
CA MET A 1 -10.51 -22.34 -14.73
C MET A 1 -9.08 -22.01 -14.31
N LEU A 2 -8.60 -20.80 -14.58
CA LEU A 2 -7.23 -20.42 -14.23
C LEU A 2 -7.18 -20.27 -12.72
N LYS A 3 -6.56 -21.25 -12.04
CA LYS A 3 -6.10 -21.07 -10.65
C LYS A 3 -5.07 -19.95 -10.72
N ILE A 4 -5.46 -18.74 -10.33
CA ILE A 4 -4.54 -17.67 -10.00
C ILE A 4 -3.85 -18.15 -8.72
N SER A 5 -2.80 -18.96 -8.89
CA SER A 5 -1.92 -19.38 -7.81
C SER A 5 -1.25 -18.13 -7.27
N GLU A 6 -1.64 -17.71 -6.06
CA GLU A 6 -0.81 -17.25 -4.91
C GLU A 6 0.54 -16.52 -5.17
N LEU A 7 0.78 -15.98 -6.35
CA LEU A 7 2.00 -15.29 -6.72
C LEU A 7 1.76 -13.80 -6.52
N ALA A 8 2.25 -13.32 -5.37
CA ALA A 8 2.40 -11.91 -4.95
C ALA A 8 1.27 -11.26 -4.14
N MET A 9 0.52 -12.01 -3.31
CA MET A 9 -0.17 -11.38 -2.16
C MET A 9 0.34 -11.97 -0.85
N PRO A 10 0.70 -11.13 0.13
CA PRO A 10 1.13 -11.61 1.44
C PRO A 10 0.03 -12.46 2.09
N ARG A 11 0.42 -13.56 2.75
CA ARG A 11 -0.51 -14.48 3.44
C ARG A 11 -1.34 -13.80 4.53
N SER A 12 -0.88 -12.66 5.04
CA SER A 12 -1.61 -11.79 5.94
C SER A 12 -2.35 -10.73 5.12
N ARG A 13 -3.67 -10.64 5.30
CA ARG A 13 -4.48 -9.52 4.77
C ARG A 13 -4.17 -8.19 5.45
N LYS A 14 -3.47 -8.22 6.60
CA LYS A 14 -3.11 -7.04 7.37
C LYS A 14 -1.81 -6.43 6.88
N VAL A 15 -1.78 -5.10 6.79
CA VAL A 15 -0.59 -4.30 6.50
C VAL A 15 -0.59 -3.04 7.37
N THR A 16 0.57 -2.61 7.81
CA THR A 16 0.75 -1.33 8.50
C THR A 16 1.37 -0.34 7.52
N THR A 17 0.82 0.86 7.41
CA THR A 17 1.42 1.93 6.60
C THR A 17 1.76 3.11 7.50
N VAL A 18 2.93 3.69 7.31
CA VAL A 18 3.31 4.98 7.87
C VAL A 18 3.47 5.94 6.70
N CYS A 19 2.60 6.94 6.64
CA CYS A 19 2.65 7.98 5.61
C CYS A 19 2.47 9.33 6.28
N ASN A 20 3.41 10.24 6.08
CA ASN A 20 3.41 11.59 6.68
C ASN A 20 3.33 11.56 8.20
N GLY A 21 4.11 10.66 8.82
CA GLY A 21 4.06 10.40 10.26
C GLY A 21 2.76 9.75 10.77
N LYS A 22 1.77 9.50 9.91
CA LYS A 22 0.52 8.85 10.28
C LYS A 22 0.64 7.35 10.10
N ARG A 23 0.51 6.62 11.21
CA ARG A 23 0.47 5.16 11.23
C ARG A 23 -0.97 4.67 11.13
N GLU A 24 -1.25 3.81 10.15
CA GLU A 24 -2.54 3.17 9.94
C GLU A 24 -2.37 1.65 9.85
N VAL A 25 -3.33 0.90 10.42
CA VAL A 25 -3.31 -0.57 10.38
C VAL A 25 -4.51 -1.06 9.58
N TRP A 26 -4.23 -1.57 8.40
CA TRP A 26 -5.23 -2.07 7.47
C TRP A 26 -5.50 -3.55 7.74
N THR A 27 -6.76 -3.96 7.62
CA THR A 27 -7.15 -5.38 7.69
C THR A 27 -7.36 -6.01 6.33
N ASP A 28 -7.37 -5.18 5.28
CA ASP A 28 -7.43 -5.56 3.88
C ASP A 28 -6.31 -4.84 3.11
N TYR A 29 -5.51 -5.64 2.42
CA TYR A 29 -4.37 -5.19 1.63
C TYR A 29 -4.81 -4.40 0.39
N GLU A 30 -5.93 -4.81 -0.21
CA GLU A 30 -6.46 -4.16 -1.41
C GLU A 30 -7.12 -2.82 -1.05
N GLU A 31 -7.67 -2.67 0.16
CA GLU A 31 -8.15 -1.39 0.67
C GLU A 31 -6.99 -0.39 0.83
N ALA A 32 -5.86 -0.85 1.38
CA ALA A 32 -4.65 -0.03 1.49
C ALA A 32 -4.16 0.42 0.10
N LYS A 33 -4.06 -0.50 -0.87
CA LYS A 33 -3.68 -0.15 -2.26
C LYS A 33 -4.63 0.87 -2.89
N ALA A 34 -5.94 0.66 -2.75
CA ALA A 34 -6.94 1.57 -3.31
C ALA A 34 -6.86 2.96 -2.68
N TYR A 35 -6.60 3.05 -1.38
CA TYR A 35 -6.38 4.31 -0.67
C TYR A 35 -5.17 5.07 -1.24
N PHE A 36 -4.00 4.44 -1.30
CA PHE A 36 -2.79 5.10 -1.78
C PHE A 36 -2.86 5.45 -3.27
N LEU A 37 -3.52 4.62 -4.08
CA LEU A 37 -3.79 4.95 -5.48
C LEU A 37 -4.66 6.20 -5.60
N LYS A 38 -5.74 6.28 -4.82
CA LYS A 38 -6.60 7.47 -4.80
C LYS A 38 -5.86 8.70 -4.28
N LEU A 39 -4.98 8.54 -3.29
CA LEU A 39 -4.16 9.61 -2.75
C LEU A 39 -3.27 10.19 -3.84
N MET A 40 -2.51 9.36 -4.56
CA MET A 40 -1.68 9.78 -5.70
C MET A 40 -2.47 10.48 -6.82
N MET A 41 -3.72 10.08 -7.07
CA MET A 41 -4.58 10.76 -8.05
C MET A 41 -5.09 12.13 -7.58
N SER A 42 -5.06 12.39 -6.27
CA SER A 42 -5.65 13.58 -5.64
C SER A 42 -4.60 14.58 -5.16
N THR A 43 -3.32 14.21 -5.17
CA THR A 43 -2.19 15.00 -4.67
C THR A 43 -1.08 15.07 -5.71
N ASP A 44 -0.29 16.15 -5.64
CA ASP A 44 0.86 16.41 -6.51
C ASP A 44 2.12 16.68 -5.66
N GLY A 45 3.30 16.64 -6.29
CA GLY A 45 4.57 16.99 -5.66
C GLY A 45 5.00 16.03 -4.54
N GLU A 46 5.52 16.56 -3.43
CA GLU A 46 6.05 15.76 -2.32
C GLU A 46 5.01 14.79 -1.74
N GLU A 47 3.73 15.19 -1.65
CA GLU A 47 2.69 14.31 -1.13
C GLU A 47 2.38 13.15 -2.07
N HIS A 48 2.50 13.36 -3.39
CA HIS A 48 2.40 12.31 -4.40
C HIS A 48 3.58 11.33 -4.29
N GLU A 49 4.81 11.84 -4.24
CA GLU A 49 6.04 11.02 -4.15
C GLU A 49 6.04 10.15 -2.88
N ARG A 50 5.58 10.70 -1.75
CA ARG A 50 5.46 9.95 -0.49
C ARG A 50 4.40 8.85 -0.58
N ALA A 51 3.24 9.14 -1.19
CA ALA A 51 2.21 8.14 -1.44
C ALA A 51 2.67 7.03 -2.40
N GLU A 52 3.42 7.39 -3.45
CA GLU A 52 4.00 6.45 -4.42
C GLU A 52 4.98 5.48 -3.74
N CYS A 53 5.84 5.96 -2.86
CA CYS A 53 6.79 5.13 -2.11
C CYS A 53 6.08 4.01 -1.33
N VAL A 54 5.01 4.35 -0.61
CA VAL A 54 4.19 3.38 0.12
C VAL A 54 3.44 2.45 -0.83
N TYR A 55 2.90 2.96 -1.94
CA TYR A 55 2.17 2.16 -2.92
C TYR A 55 3.04 1.08 -3.58
N ILE A 56 4.29 1.41 -3.93
CA ILE A 56 5.25 0.44 -4.49
C ILE A 56 5.55 -0.67 -3.48
N GLN A 57 5.75 -0.33 -2.20
CA GLN A 57 5.94 -1.31 -1.12
C GLN A 57 4.71 -2.21 -0.95
N LEU A 58 3.51 -1.65 -1.11
CA LEU A 58 2.27 -2.43 -1.15
C LEU A 58 2.25 -3.40 -2.34
N LEU A 59 2.63 -2.96 -3.55
CA LEU A 59 2.72 -3.86 -4.70
C LEU A 59 3.73 -5.00 -4.50
N HIS A 60 4.80 -4.75 -3.73
CA HIS A 60 5.78 -5.76 -3.35
C HIS A 60 5.32 -6.70 -2.23
N GLY A 61 4.17 -6.46 -1.60
CA GLY A 61 3.61 -7.35 -0.59
C GLY A 61 4.25 -7.22 0.79
N LEU A 62 4.84 -6.07 1.12
CA LEU A 62 5.40 -5.85 2.46
C LEU A 62 4.28 -5.78 3.51
N ALA A 63 4.60 -6.24 4.74
CA ALA A 63 3.68 -6.21 5.88
C ALA A 63 3.70 -4.86 6.64
N GLU A 64 4.79 -4.10 6.48
CA GLU A 64 4.93 -2.72 6.97
C GLU A 64 5.52 -1.89 5.83
N CYS A 65 4.88 -0.76 5.53
CA CYS A 65 5.28 0.17 4.46
C CYS A 65 5.46 1.57 5.04
N SER A 66 6.47 2.31 4.61
CA SER A 66 6.83 3.63 5.14
C SER A 66 7.28 4.58 4.03
N ASP A 67 6.95 5.87 4.15
CA ASP A 67 7.52 6.92 3.29
C ASP A 67 8.79 7.59 3.87
N GLU A 68 9.23 7.15 5.05
CA GLU A 68 10.54 7.40 5.65
C GLU A 68 11.53 6.26 5.41
#